data_AF-A0A7Y1T9Z4-F1
#
_entry.id   AF-A0A7Y1T9Z4-F1
#
_cell.length_a   1.000
_cell.length_b   1.000
_cell.length_c   1.000
_cell.angle_alpha   90.00
_cell.angle_beta   90.00
_cell.angle_gamma   90.00
#
_symmetry.space_group_name_H-M   'P 1'
#
loop_
_entity.id
_entity.type
_entity.pdbx_description
1 polymer ?
#
loop_
_entity_poly.entity_id
_entity_poly.type
_entity_poly.pdbx_seq_one_letter_code
_entity_poly.pdbx_strand_id
1 'polypeptide(L)'
;MQEKINNAKTVWLEAALNGATGQSLQPNIPVTVNSIIEQGIACAEAGAAIIHLHAYDEKGAPTECADIYSRIIEGIRARCDAI
;
A
#
# COMPACT_ATOMS: atom_id res chain seq x y z
N MET A 1 -0.46 42.47 3.16
CA MET A 1 -1.08 41.14 2.96
C MET A 1 0.00 40.13 3.28
N GLN A 2 0.06 39.67 4.54
CA GLN A 2 1.15 38.81 5.01
C GLN A 2 0.79 37.35 4.66
N GLU A 3 1.53 36.73 3.74
CA GLU A 3 1.45 35.30 3.50
C GLU A 3 1.85 34.57 4.79
N LYS A 4 0.92 33.76 5.32
CA LYS A 4 1.25 32.84 6.41
C LYS A 4 2.17 31.77 5.84
N ILE A 5 3.47 31.89 6.11
CA ILE A 5 4.42 30.81 5.89
C ILE A 5 4.01 29.67 6.83
N ASN A 6 3.39 28.63 6.27
CA ASN A 6 2.93 27.48 7.02
C ASN A 6 4.16 26.64 7.37
N ASN A 7 4.68 26.83 8.58
CA ASN A 7 5.94 26.21 9.07
C ASN A 7 5.75 24.72 9.47
N ALA A 8 4.77 24.04 8.87
CA ALA A 8 4.50 22.64 9.14
C ALA A 8 5.56 21.80 8.42
N LYS A 9 6.33 21.00 9.18
CA LYS A 9 7.27 20.05 8.59
C LYS A 9 6.52 19.10 7.67
N THR A 10 7.03 18.87 6.47
CA THR A 10 6.53 17.80 5.59
C THR A 10 6.66 16.47 6.32
N VAL A 11 5.53 15.80 6.53
CA VAL A 11 5.47 14.47 7.14
C VAL A 11 5.26 13.46 6.04
N TRP A 12 6.03 12.38 6.09
CA TRP A 12 5.86 11.23 5.23
C TRP A 12 4.91 10.26 5.93
N LEU A 13 3.80 9.92 5.27
CA LEU A 13 2.84 8.94 5.75
C LEU A 13 3.08 7.61 5.05
N GLU A 14 3.36 6.58 5.82
CA GLU A 14 3.42 5.20 5.34
C GLU A 14 2.12 4.49 5.69
N ALA A 15 1.51 3.85 4.69
CA ALA A 15 0.33 3.01 4.87
C ALA A 15 0.73 1.53 4.72
N ALA A 16 0.72 0.80 5.82
CA ALA A 16 0.85 -0.65 5.82
C ALA A 16 -0.50 -1.30 5.53
N LEU A 17 -0.69 -1.80 4.31
CA LEU A 17 -1.98 -2.31 3.83
C LEU A 17 -2.40 -3.61 4.53
N ASN A 18 -1.43 -4.44 4.86
CA ASN A 18 -1.62 -5.75 5.46
C ASN A 18 -0.44 -6.08 6.39
N GLY A 19 -0.34 -7.35 6.79
CA GLY A 19 0.77 -7.89 7.58
C GLY A 19 0.92 -9.39 7.27
N ALA A 20 1.66 -10.15 8.08
CA ALA A 20 1.83 -11.60 7.85
C ALA A 20 0.71 -12.48 8.44
N THR A 21 -0.27 -11.89 9.13
CA THR A 21 -1.24 -12.63 9.95
C THR A 21 -2.45 -13.19 9.19
N GLY A 22 -2.69 -12.75 7.96
CA GLY A 22 -3.79 -13.25 7.15
C GLY A 22 -5.19 -12.82 7.61
N GLN A 23 -6.21 -13.30 6.89
CA GLN A 23 -7.61 -12.91 7.11
C GLN A 23 -8.26 -13.51 8.36
N SER A 24 -7.62 -14.47 9.03
CA SER A 24 -8.14 -15.08 10.26
C SER A 24 -8.20 -14.08 11.43
N LEU A 25 -7.24 -13.15 11.49
CA LEU A 25 -7.17 -12.12 12.53
C LEU A 25 -7.74 -10.77 12.07
N GLN A 26 -7.66 -10.46 10.78
CA GLN A 26 -8.25 -9.25 10.21
C GLN A 26 -8.98 -9.61 8.90
N PRO A 27 -10.31 -9.87 8.96
CA PRO A 27 -11.08 -10.37 7.81
C PRO A 27 -11.02 -9.49 6.57
N ASN A 28 -10.79 -8.18 6.73
CA ASN A 28 -10.84 -7.21 5.64
C ASN A 28 -9.47 -6.86 5.04
N ILE A 29 -8.37 -7.53 5.44
CA ILE A 29 -7.09 -7.23 4.81
C ILE A 29 -7.09 -7.61 3.32
N PRO A 30 -6.42 -6.82 2.47
CA PRO A 30 -6.16 -7.21 1.09
C PRO A 30 -5.12 -8.33 1.03
N VAL A 31 -5.49 -9.46 0.43
CA VAL A 31 -4.63 -10.63 0.19
C VAL A 31 -4.55 -11.05 -1.27
N THR A 32 -5.33 -10.44 -2.17
CA THR A 32 -5.22 -10.73 -3.60
C THR A 32 -4.39 -9.64 -4.26
N VAL A 33 -3.67 -9.96 -5.34
CA VAL A 33 -2.88 -8.98 -6.09
C VAL A 33 -3.73 -7.75 -6.44
N ASN A 34 -4.94 -7.96 -6.96
CA ASN A 34 -5.83 -6.87 -7.34
C ASN A 34 -6.29 -6.04 -6.14
N SER A 35 -6.68 -6.67 -5.02
CA SER A 35 -7.13 -5.90 -3.86
C SER A 35 -5.99 -5.12 -3.19
N ILE A 36 -4.77 -5.65 -3.21
CA ILE A 36 -3.58 -4.93 -2.72
C ILE A 36 -3.29 -3.72 -3.62
N ILE A 37 -3.36 -3.87 -4.95
CA ILE A 37 -3.17 -2.76 -5.89
C ILE A 37 -4.23 -1.67 -5.66
N GLU A 38 -5.52 -2.05 -5.64
CA GLU A 38 -6.64 -1.11 -5.47
C GLU A 38 -6.53 -0.33 -4.16
N GLN A 39 -6.24 -1.02 -3.04
CA GLN A 39 -6.08 -0.35 -1.75
C GLN A 39 -4.82 0.50 -1.67
N GLY A 40 -3.71 0.05 -2.27
CA GLY A 40 -2.48 0.85 -2.35
C GLY A 40 -2.69 2.17 -3.06
N ILE A 41 -3.38 2.14 -4.20
CA ILE A 41 -3.76 3.35 -4.94
C ILE A 41 -4.68 4.24 -4.09
N ALA A 42 -5.70 3.66 -3.45
CA ALA A 42 -6.62 4.43 -2.60
C ALA A 42 -5.90 5.10 -1.42
N CYS A 43 -4.93 4.42 -0.80
CA CYS A 43 -4.10 4.99 0.26
C CYS A 43 -3.22 6.14 -0.27
N ALA A 44 -2.62 5.98 -1.45
CA ALA A 44 -1.84 7.03 -2.09
C ALA A 44 -2.71 8.27 -2.41
N GLU A 45 -3.90 8.05 -2.98
CA GLU A 45 -4.88 9.12 -3.25
C GLU A 45 -5.37 9.82 -1.97
N ALA A 46 -5.40 9.10 -0.84
CA ALA A 46 -5.72 9.66 0.47
C ALA A 46 -4.56 10.42 1.14
N GLY A 47 -3.35 10.38 0.57
CA GLY A 47 -2.17 11.14 1.03
C GLY A 47 -1.04 10.31 1.62
N ALA A 48 -1.06 8.98 1.49
CA ALA A 48 0.12 8.17 1.81
C ALA A 48 1.24 8.41 0.79
N ALA A 49 2.45 8.66 1.29
CA ALA A 49 3.65 8.81 0.47
C ALA A 49 4.36 7.47 0.23
N ILE A 50 4.16 6.50 1.11
CA ILE A 50 4.77 5.17 1.07
C ILE A 50 3.68 4.11 1.25
N ILE A 51 3.69 3.08 0.44
CA ILE A 51 2.80 1.91 0.55
C ILE A 51 3.63 0.70 0.97
N HIS A 52 3.43 0.26 2.22
CA HIS A 52 4.01 -0.98 2.72
C HIS A 52 3.03 -2.13 2.52
N LEU A 53 3.51 -3.24 1.95
CA LEU A 53 2.69 -4.40 1.64
C LEU A 53 3.46 -5.71 1.75
N HIS A 54 2.73 -6.79 2.04
CA HIS A 54 3.17 -8.16 1.89
C HIS A 54 2.37 -8.88 0.80
N ALA A 55 3.03 -9.81 0.11
CA ALA A 55 2.40 -10.65 -0.89
C ALA A 55 1.78 -11.90 -0.26
N TYR A 56 0.75 -12.39 -0.93
CA TYR A 56 0.05 -13.62 -0.59
C TYR A 56 -0.10 -14.47 -1.84
N ASP A 57 -0.07 -15.79 -1.67
CA ASP A 57 -0.32 -16.74 -2.76
C ASP A 57 -1.82 -16.89 -3.04
N GLU A 58 -2.17 -17.68 -4.07
CA GLU A 58 -3.56 -17.92 -4.46
C GLU A 58 -4.39 -18.66 -3.40
N LYS A 59 -3.74 -19.27 -2.41
CA LYS A 59 -4.40 -19.93 -1.27
C LYS A 59 -4.57 -19.00 -0.08
N GLY A 60 -4.11 -17.75 -0.19
CA GLY A 60 -4.16 -16.75 0.88
C GLY A 60 -3.09 -16.94 1.95
N ALA A 61 -2.00 -17.67 1.65
CA ALA A 61 -0.86 -17.78 2.56
C ALA A 61 0.19 -16.71 2.24
N PRO A 62 0.89 -16.13 3.25
CA PRO A 62 2.00 -15.22 3.01
C PRO A 62 3.08 -15.83 2.13
N THR A 63 3.67 -15.04 1.23
CA THR A 63 4.69 -15.51 0.29
C THR A 63 5.73 -14.44 0.00
N GLU A 64 6.97 -14.88 -0.26
CA GLU A 64 8.11 -14.03 -0.65
C GLU A 64 8.40 -14.14 -2.17
N CYS A 65 7.40 -14.55 -2.97
CA CYS A 65 7.55 -14.72 -4.40
C CYS A 65 7.72 -13.38 -5.12
N ALA A 66 8.91 -13.15 -5.70
CA ALA A 66 9.27 -11.91 -6.38
C ALA A 66 8.31 -11.54 -7.52
N ASP A 67 7.79 -12.53 -8.27
CA ASP A 67 6.86 -12.28 -9.38
C ASP A 67 5.52 -11.72 -8.90
N ILE A 68 5.04 -12.18 -7.73
CA ILE A 68 3.81 -11.68 -7.13
C ILE A 68 4.01 -10.24 -6.67
N TYR A 69 5.13 -9.95 -5.99
CA TYR A 69 5.52 -8.59 -5.63
C TYR A 69 5.61 -7.67 -6.84
N SER A 70 6.29 -8.11 -7.91
CA SER A 70 6.44 -7.32 -9.13
C SER A 70 5.10 -6.94 -9.73
N ARG A 71 4.14 -7.89 -9.80
CA ARG A 71 2.79 -7.59 -10.29
C ARG A 71 2.06 -6.54 -9.45
N ILE A 72 2.20 -6.60 -8.13
CA ILE A 72 1.58 -5.63 -7.22
C ILE A 72 2.23 -4.26 -7.39
N ILE A 73 3.57 -4.20 -7.30
CA ILE A 73 4.34 -2.95 -7.37
C ILE A 73 4.10 -2.23 -8.69
N GLU A 74 4.19 -2.94 -9.82
CA GLU A 74 3.97 -2.35 -11.14
C GLU A 74 2.51 -1.93 -11.34
N GLY A 75 1.55 -2.66 -10.75
CA GLY A 75 0.14 -2.29 -10.77
C GLY A 75 -0.14 -0.96 -10.04
N ILE A 76 0.50 -0.72 -8.89
CA ILE A 76 0.38 0.54 -8.14
C ILE A 76 1.08 1.68 -8.90
N ARG A 77 2.33 1.46 -9.34
CA ARG A 77 3.14 2.45 -10.08
C ARG A 77 2.53 2.92 -11.38
N ALA A 78 1.71 2.08 -12.02
CA ALA A 78 0.96 2.47 -13.21
C ALA A 78 -0.07 3.59 -12.94
N ARG A 79 -0.38 3.89 -11.67
CA ARG A 79 -1.49 4.79 -11.28
C ARG A 79 -1.09 5.89 -10.31
N CYS A 80 -0.02 5.73 -9.52
CA CYS A 80 0.51 6.76 -8.64
C CYS A 80 2.04 6.70 -8.53
N ASP A 81 2.64 7.74 -7.95
CA ASP A 81 4.08 7.90 -7.72
C ASP A 81 4.51 7.62 -6.27
N ALA A 82 3.63 6.98 -5.48
CA ALA A 82 3.94 6.54 -4.14
C ALA A 82 5.11 5.55 -4.12
N ILE A 83 5.88 5.57 -3.03
CA ILE A 83 7.03 4.69 -2.81
C ILE A 83 6.58 3.31 -2.37
#